data_AF-A0A3A9C4T9-F1
#
_entry.id   AF-A0A3A9C4T9-F1
#
_cell.length_a   1.000
_cell.length_b   1.000
_cell.length_c   1.000
_cell.angle_alpha   90.00
_cell.angle_beta   90.00
_cell.angle_gamma   90.00
#
_symmetry.space_group_name_H-M   'P 1'
#
loop_
_entity.id
_entity.type
_entity.pdbx_description
1 polymer ?
#
loop_
_entity_poly.entity_id
_entity_poly.type
_entity_poly.pdbx_seq_one_letter_code
_entity_poly.pdbx_strand_id
1 'polypeptide(L)'
;MNLAERNRLTQEAALQTKALGQIEGWRKMALALSAVGVAFVYAGYAGEIPHFFLGIWGIVLILAGAGSAAVLNLGIRNGRRNVEKILGLLERDKSCHIS
;
A
#
# COMPACT_ATOMS: atom_id res chain seq x y z
N MET A 1 -9.92 13.39 27.43
CA MET A 1 -10.15 14.14 26.18
C MET A 1 -11.54 14.76 26.21
N ASN A 2 -11.78 15.87 25.50
CA ASN A 2 -13.15 16.35 25.32
C ASN A 2 -13.87 15.53 24.23
N LEU A 3 -15.21 15.57 24.20
CA LEU A 3 -16.03 14.82 23.25
C LEU A 3 -15.73 15.14 21.78
N ALA A 4 -15.43 16.41 21.47
CA ALA A 4 -15.12 16.85 20.12
C ALA A 4 -13.82 16.22 19.60
N GLU A 5 -12.78 16.19 20.42
CA GLU A 5 -11.48 15.61 20.05
C GLU A 5 -11.56 14.09 19.91
N ARG A 6 -12.34 13.42 20.78
CA ARG A 6 -12.63 11.99 20.61
C ARG A 6 -13.24 11.74 19.24
N ASN A 7 -14.35 12.41 18.92
CA ASN A 7 -15.05 12.22 17.66
C ASN A 7 -14.16 12.48 16.43
N ARG A 8 -13.33 13.53 16.49
CA ARG A 8 -12.34 13.85 15.44
C ARG A 8 -11.37 12.71 15.22
N LEU A 9 -10.76 12.19 16.29
CA LEU A 9 -9.81 11.09 16.23
C LEU A 9 -10.45 9.79 15.75
N THR A 10 -11.67 9.47 16.18
CA THR A 10 -12.40 8.29 15.66
C THR A 10 -12.66 8.42 14.17
N GLN A 11 -13.05 9.61 13.71
CA GLN A 11 -13.30 9.88 12.29
C GLN A 11 -12.00 9.78 11.47
N GLU A 12 -10.88 10.34 11.94
CA GLU A 12 -9.59 10.21 11.28
C GLU A 12 -9.12 8.76 11.17
N ALA A 13 -9.28 7.97 12.25
CA ALA A 13 -8.95 6.55 12.24
C ALA A 13 -9.79 5.79 11.20
N ALA A 14 -11.09 6.09 11.07
CA ALA A 14 -11.97 5.48 10.09
C ALA A 14 -11.57 5.84 8.65
N LEU A 15 -11.27 7.11 8.39
CA LEU A 15 -10.82 7.58 7.08
C LEU A 15 -9.48 6.94 6.68
N GLN A 16 -8.51 6.88 7.60
CA GLN A 16 -7.22 6.25 7.35
C GLN A 16 -7.37 4.74 7.12
N THR A 17 -8.23 4.06 7.88
CA THR A 17 -8.51 2.62 7.67
C THR A 17 -9.11 2.37 6.28
N LYS A 18 -10.03 3.23 5.83
CA LYS A 18 -10.59 3.14 4.46
C LYS A 18 -9.51 3.36 3.39
N ALA A 19 -8.65 4.36 3.57
CA ALA A 19 -7.55 4.64 2.65
C ALA A 19 -6.54 3.47 2.58
N LEU A 20 -6.20 2.87 3.72
CA LEU A 20 -5.31 1.70 3.78
C LEU A 20 -5.85 0.52 2.99
N GLY A 21 -7.16 0.25 3.08
CA GLY A 21 -7.81 -0.80 2.28
C GLY A 21 -7.72 -0.55 0.78
N GLN A 22 -7.86 0.72 0.35
CA GLN A 22 -7.66 1.08 -1.05
C GLN A 22 -6.20 0.86 -1.47
N ILE A 23 -5.23 1.42 -0.74
CA ILE A 23 -3.78 1.32 -1.02
C ILE A 23 -3.32 -0.14 -1.11
N GLU A 24 -3.89 -1.04 -0.30
CA GLU A 24 -3.61 -2.47 -0.40
C GLU A 24 -4.05 -3.06 -1.75
N GLY A 25 -5.20 -2.64 -2.28
CA GLY A 25 -5.64 -2.97 -3.64
C GLY A 25 -4.67 -2.47 -4.70
N TRP A 26 -4.25 -1.21 -4.62
CA TRP A 26 -3.24 -0.64 -5.53
C TRP A 26 -1.90 -1.40 -5.47
N ARG A 27 -1.46 -1.83 -4.28
CA ARG A 27 -0.25 -2.64 -4.12
C ARG A 27 -0.36 -3.97 -4.85
N LYS A 28 -1.50 -4.67 -4.72
CA LYS A 28 -1.76 -5.93 -5.41
C LYS A 28 -1.74 -5.74 -6.94
N MET A 29 -2.36 -4.67 -7.44
CA MET A 29 -2.31 -4.35 -8.87
C MET A 29 -0.89 -4.02 -9.36
N ALA A 30 -0.09 -3.28 -8.58
CA ALA A 30 1.30 -2.99 -8.92
C ALA A 30 2.17 -4.26 -9.02
N LEU A 31 1.97 -5.23 -8.12
CA LEU A 31 2.63 -6.53 -8.18
C LEU A 31 2.18 -7.35 -9.39
N ALA A 32 0.88 -7.36 -9.70
CA ALA A 32 0.35 -8.04 -10.87
C ALA A 32 0.93 -7.46 -12.17
N LEU A 33 1.02 -6.12 -12.27
CA LEU A 33 1.65 -5.44 -13.40
C LEU A 33 3.13 -5.82 -13.53
N SER A 34 3.85 -5.88 -12.40
CA SER A 34 5.24 -6.33 -12.38
C SER A 34 5.38 -7.76 -12.90
N ALA A 35 4.46 -8.67 -12.53
CA ALA A 35 4.47 -10.05 -13.00
C ALA A 35 4.21 -10.15 -14.52
N VAL A 36 3.33 -9.31 -15.06
CA VAL A 36 3.12 -9.19 -16.52
C VAL A 36 4.41 -8.71 -17.21
N GLY A 37 5.13 -7.77 -16.60
CA GLY A 37 6.44 -7.34 -17.08
C GLY A 37 7.44 -8.50 -17.22
N VAL A 38 7.45 -9.44 -16.27
CA VAL A 38 8.30 -10.66 -16.36
C VAL A 38 7.93 -11.51 -17.58
N ALA A 39 6.64 -11.67 -17.88
CA ALA A 39 6.19 -12.39 -19.08
C ALA A 39 6.66 -11.69 -20.36
N PHE A 40 6.66 -10.35 -20.41
CA PHE A 40 7.19 -9.59 -21.56
C PHE A 40 8.70 -9.70 -21.71
N VAL A 41 9.46 -9.71 -20.60
CA VAL A 41 10.91 -9.98 -20.65
C VAL A 41 11.16 -11.38 -21.20
N TYR A 42 10.45 -12.39 -20.70
CA TYR A 42 10.58 -13.76 -21.19
C TYR A 42 10.26 -13.86 -22.69
N ALA A 43 9.12 -13.31 -23.13
CA ALA A 43 8.74 -13.30 -24.54
C ALA A 43 9.74 -12.53 -25.43
N GLY A 44 10.36 -11.47 -24.92
CA GLY A 44 11.34 -10.68 -25.66
C GLY A 44 12.70 -11.37 -25.84
N TYR A 45 13.12 -12.22 -24.90
CA TYR A 45 14.45 -12.83 -24.88
C TYR A 45 14.48 -14.36 -25.09
N ALA A 46 13.34 -15.05 -25.06
CA ALA A 46 13.29 -16.51 -25.20
C ALA A 46 13.43 -17.03 -26.65
N GLY A 47 13.38 -16.16 -27.67
CA GLY A 47 13.53 -16.52 -29.08
C GLY A 47 14.97 -16.41 -29.61
N GLU A 48 15.26 -17.07 -30.73
CA GLU A 48 16.57 -16.99 -31.40
C GLU A 48 16.93 -15.57 -31.88
N ILE A 49 15.91 -14.76 -32.20
CA ILE A 49 16.06 -13.33 -32.49
C ILE A 49 15.49 -12.55 -31.29
N PRO A 50 16.33 -11.86 -30.51
CA PRO A 50 15.87 -11.09 -29.37
C PRO A 50 15.04 -9.88 -29.84
N HIS A 51 13.81 -9.77 -29.31
CA HIS A 51 12.94 -8.62 -29.52
C HIS A 51 13.18 -7.59 -28.41
N PHE A 52 14.26 -6.80 -28.57
CA PHE A 52 14.71 -5.80 -27.58
C PHE A 52 13.62 -4.81 -27.15
N PHE A 53 12.68 -4.47 -28.03
CA PHE A 53 11.56 -3.60 -27.69
C PHE A 53 10.69 -4.19 -26.57
N LEU A 54 10.29 -5.47 -26.69
CA LEU A 54 9.51 -6.16 -25.67
C LEU A 54 10.31 -6.35 -24.37
N GLY A 55 11.60 -6.68 -24.50
CA GLY A 55 12.50 -6.86 -23.36
C GLY A 55 12.68 -5.58 -22.53
N ILE A 56 12.96 -4.44 -23.17
CA ILE A 56 13.16 -3.15 -22.49
C ILE A 56 11.87 -2.71 -21.78
N TRP A 57 10.73 -2.78 -22.47
CA TRP A 57 9.43 -2.42 -21.87
C TRP A 57 9.06 -3.33 -20.69
N GLY A 58 9.36 -4.63 -20.80
CA GLY A 58 9.17 -5.58 -19.70
C GLY A 58 9.98 -5.22 -18.46
N ILE A 59 11.26 -4.86 -18.62
CA ILE A 59 12.13 -4.42 -17.52
C ILE A 59 11.59 -3.14 -16.87
N VAL A 60 11.17 -2.16 -17.67
CA VAL A 60 10.57 -0.91 -17.16
C VAL A 60 9.32 -1.19 -16.33
N LEU A 61 8.44 -2.08 -16.79
CA LEU A 61 7.23 -2.47 -16.05
C LEU A 61 7.55 -3.17 -14.73
N ILE A 62 8.56 -4.05 -14.71
CA ILE A 62 9.01 -4.72 -13.49
C ILE A 62 9.51 -3.69 -12.47
N LEU A 63 10.41 -2.79 -12.89
CA LEU A 63 10.99 -1.78 -11.99
C LEU A 63 9.92 -0.82 -11.46
N ALA A 64 9.01 -0.36 -12.33
CA ALA A 64 7.92 0.52 -11.93
C ALA A 64 6.93 -0.17 -10.98
N GLY A 65 6.57 -1.43 -11.27
CA GLY A 65 5.64 -2.21 -10.44
C GLY A 65 6.23 -2.56 -9.08
N ALA A 66 7.45 -3.09 -9.06
CA ALA A 66 8.15 -3.43 -7.82
C ALA A 66 8.45 -2.19 -6.95
N GLY A 67 8.92 -1.10 -7.58
CA GLY A 67 9.19 0.17 -6.88
C GLY A 67 7.91 0.76 -6.27
N SER A 68 6.83 0.80 -7.04
CA SER A 68 5.52 1.25 -6.54
C SER A 68 5.02 0.36 -5.40
N ALA A 69 5.12 -0.96 -5.54
CA ALA A 69 4.72 -1.90 -4.48
C ALA A 69 5.51 -1.69 -3.19
N ALA A 70 6.82 -1.39 -3.28
CA ALA A 70 7.66 -1.10 -2.12
C ALA A 70 7.21 0.18 -1.39
N VAL A 71 6.96 1.27 -2.12
CA VAL A 71 6.47 2.54 -1.56
C VAL A 71 5.10 2.35 -0.91
N LEU A 72 4.17 1.69 -1.61
CA LEU A 72 2.83 1.40 -1.08
C LEU A 72 2.90 0.51 0.17
N ASN A 73 3.80 -0.47 0.20
CA ASN A 73 4.00 -1.33 1.36
C ASN A 73 4.49 -0.55 2.58
N LEU A 74 5.43 0.39 2.41
CA LEU A 74 5.88 1.29 3.46
C LEU A 74 4.74 2.19 3.94
N GLY A 75 3.97 2.76 3.00
CA GLY A 75 2.79 3.58 3.30
C GLY A 75 1.75 2.82 4.14
N ILE A 76 1.41 1.58 3.76
CA ILE A 76 0.48 0.73 4.52
C ILE A 76 0.99 0.47 5.94
N ARG A 77 2.28 0.09 6.07
CA ARG A 77 2.87 -0.24 7.37
C ARG A 77 2.88 0.95 8.31
N ASN A 78 3.21 2.13 7.79
CA ASN A 78 3.23 3.37 8.55
C ASN A 78 1.83 3.86 8.89
N GLY A 79 0.89 3.80 7.95
CA GLY A 79 -0.51 4.19 8.18
C GLY A 79 -1.22 3.28 9.19
N ARG A 80 -1.00 1.96 9.16
CA ARG A 80 -1.57 1.05 10.18
C ARG A 80 -1.08 1.41 11.58
N ARG A 81 0.22 1.67 11.75
CA ARG A 81 0.79 2.13 13.04
C ARG A 81 0.19 3.46 13.49
N ASN A 82 -0.15 4.35 12.55
CA ASN A 82 -0.79 5.62 12.89
C ASN A 82 -2.21 5.41 13.41
N VAL A 83 -3.00 4.57 12.76
CA VAL A 83 -4.36 4.19 13.20
C VAL A 83 -4.31 3.50 14.57
N GLU A 84 -3.41 2.55 14.78
CA GLU A 84 -3.24 1.85 16.07
C GLU A 84 -2.94 2.82 17.21
N LYS A 85 -2.09 3.84 16.98
CA LYS A 85 -1.83 4.89 17.98
C LYS A 85 -3.10 5.66 18.34
N ILE A 86 -3.89 6.06 17.34
CA ILE A 86 -5.14 6.79 17.57
C ILE A 86 -6.14 5.94 18.37
N LEU A 87 -6.31 4.67 18.00
CA LEU A 87 -7.19 3.74 18.71
C LEU A 87 -6.72 3.51 20.16
N GLY A 88 -5.41 3.34 20.38
CA GLY A 88 -4.85 3.19 21.72
C GLY A 88 -5.04 4.44 22.60
N LEU A 89 -4.99 5.64 22.03
CA LEU A 89 -5.32 6.88 22.74
C LEU A 89 -6.81 6.91 23.14
N LEU A 90 -7.70 6.50 22.22
CA LEU A 90 -9.15 6.44 22.48
C LEU A 90 -9.52 5.38 23.55
N GLU A 91 -8.81 4.26 23.58
CA GLU A 91 -9.01 3.19 24.57
C GLU A 91 -8.52 3.63 25.96
N ARG A 92 -7.32 4.22 26.06
CA ARG A 92 -6.81 4.78 27.32
C ARG A 92 -7.74 5.83 27.89
N ASP A 93 -8.25 6.73 27.04
CA ASP A 93 -9.20 7.78 27.45
C ASP A 93 -10.51 7.19 27.98
N LYS A 94 -11.02 6.13 27.34
CA LYS A 94 -12.21 5.40 27.81
C LYS A 94 -11.98 4.79 29.20
N SER A 95 -10.84 4.15 29.42
CA SER A 95 -10.50 3.54 30.73
C SER A 95 -10.30 4.57 31.85
N CYS A 96 -9.77 5.75 31.53
CA CYS A 96 -9.60 6.85 32.50
C CYS A 96 -10.92 7.50 32.95
N HIS A 97 -11.99 7.38 32.15
CA HIS A 97 -13.32 7.90 32.49
C HIS A 97 -14.22 6.89 33.22
N ILE A 98 -13.82 5.62 33.28
CA ILE A 98 -14.56 4.54 33.95
C ILE A 98 -13.99 4.26 35.37
N SER A 99 -12.73 4.62 35.62
CA SER A 99 -12.11 4.62 36.94
C SER A 99 -12.43 5.88 37.72
#